data_AF-A0AAW6BHZ5-F1
#
_entry.id   AF-A0AAW6BHZ5-F1
#
_cell.length_a   1.000
_cell.length_b   1.000
_cell.length_c   1.000
_cell.angle_alpha   90.00
_cell.angle_beta   90.00
_cell.angle_gamma   90.00
#
_symmetry.space_group_name_H-M   'P 1'
#
loop_
_entity.id
_entity.type
_entity.pdbx_description
1 polymer ?
#
loop_
_entity_poly.entity_id
_entity_poly.type
_entity_poly.pdbx_seq_one_letter_code
_entity_poly.pdbx_strand_id
1 'polypeptide(L)'
;MNRKKVLVIAIASLLALVFYGGWHWLQPYPPHTVLNQKEQLAVDKLLANLQTRCIGRYLVDLPANYNNTVEAARVNDNRVETRLLYPPAFEQRIQLREDALRQMKTSYPVDMPYLKNIYRLPQGMQGIIFERMEDQSVPDVVRVLEAHLYSNGVAIKVEMKAKDGSAARYDKDRQTEPTVYTNTVPTKLAELKDLLSRIQGRKETEIPTTAGNCIPHAFIADNKKDKEDIGLLYKANPDNYLNVRMSTNNFIREKDSMLERLGVIEAMLSRGKVLRKGIRKINGQDTEELLLSGRQPNNDNPRYLFTLRVNEKTGGRRTPVFNLAIVNDEETPTAYSQNEIVAFWDAISQTLRVRPGAFNLR
;
A
#
# COMPACT_ATOMS: atom_id res chain seq x y z
N MET A 1 19.31 10.18 58.53
CA MET A 1 19.13 8.93 57.75
C MET A 1 20.46 8.56 57.10
N ASN A 2 20.97 7.34 57.33
CA ASN A 2 22.34 6.95 56.97
C ASN A 2 22.52 6.92 55.42
N ARG A 3 23.47 7.69 54.86
CA ARG A 3 23.68 7.82 53.40
C ARG A 3 23.84 6.47 52.69
N LYS A 4 24.42 5.47 53.36
CA LYS A 4 24.51 4.09 52.84
C LYS A 4 23.13 3.43 52.66
N LYS A 5 22.17 3.68 53.56
CA LYS A 5 20.80 3.14 53.45
C LYS A 5 20.03 3.78 52.29
N VAL A 6 20.22 5.07 52.04
CA VAL A 6 19.57 5.79 50.92
C VAL A 6 20.08 5.27 49.56
N LEU A 7 21.39 5.05 49.44
CA LEU A 7 22.00 4.53 48.21
C LEU A 7 21.51 3.10 47.89
N VAL A 8 21.40 2.24 48.91
CA VAL A 8 20.91 0.86 48.76
C VAL A 8 19.44 0.84 48.32
N ILE A 9 18.60 1.71 48.90
CA ILE A 9 17.18 1.82 48.50
C ILE A 9 17.07 2.33 47.05
N ALA A 10 17.87 3.32 46.65
CA ALA A 10 17.85 3.84 45.29
C ALA A 10 18.26 2.78 44.25
N ILE A 11 19.31 1.99 44.52
CA ILE A 11 19.76 0.90 43.64
C ILE A 11 18.70 -0.21 43.56
N ALA A 12 18.09 -0.58 44.69
CA ALA A 12 17.03 -1.59 44.71
C ALA A 12 15.79 -1.16 43.91
N SER A 13 15.37 0.10 44.02
CA SER A 13 14.25 0.64 43.22
C SER A 13 14.56 0.67 41.73
N LEU A 14 15.81 0.99 41.35
CA LEU A 14 16.24 1.02 39.96
C LEU A 14 16.29 -0.39 39.36
N LEU A 15 16.80 -1.37 40.12
CA LEU A 15 16.76 -2.78 39.75
C LEU A 15 15.34 -3.31 39.66
N ALA A 16 14.44 -2.92 40.56
CA ALA A 16 13.03 -3.30 40.50
C ALA A 16 12.34 -2.72 39.27
N LEU A 17 12.63 -1.48 38.87
CA LEU A 17 12.11 -0.87 37.64
C LEU A 17 12.65 -1.55 36.38
N VAL A 18 13.95 -1.88 36.35
CA VAL A 18 14.57 -2.63 35.24
C VAL A 18 14.01 -4.05 35.15
N PHE A 19 13.83 -4.71 36.29
CA PHE A 19 13.24 -6.05 36.36
C PHE A 19 11.76 -6.02 35.99
N TYR A 20 11.00 -5.02 36.43
CA TYR A 20 9.59 -4.83 36.05
C TYR A 20 9.45 -4.51 34.55
N GLY A 21 10.32 -3.66 34.00
CA GLY A 21 10.38 -3.39 32.57
C GLY A 21 10.76 -4.62 31.75
N GLY A 22 11.76 -5.39 32.20
CA GLY A 22 12.16 -6.66 31.59
C GLY A 22 11.10 -7.75 31.72
N TRP A 23 10.40 -7.81 32.84
CA TRP A 23 9.28 -8.74 33.09
C TRP A 23 8.08 -8.41 32.22
N HIS A 24 7.73 -7.13 32.03
CA HIS A 24 6.71 -6.70 31.06
C HIS A 24 7.12 -7.01 29.62
N TRP A 25 8.40 -6.89 29.29
CA TRP A 25 8.93 -7.26 27.98
C TRP A 25 8.93 -8.79 27.74
N LEU A 26 8.99 -9.57 28.83
CA LEU A 26 8.91 -11.04 28.84
C LEU A 26 7.50 -11.58 29.12
N GLN A 27 6.48 -10.72 29.30
CA GLN A 27 5.10 -11.19 29.43
C GLN A 27 4.76 -11.99 28.16
N PRO A 28 4.33 -13.26 28.28
CA PRO A 28 3.91 -14.01 27.13
C PRO A 28 2.79 -13.23 26.44
N TYR A 29 2.92 -13.11 25.11
CA TYR A 29 1.86 -12.57 24.27
C TYR A 29 0.52 -13.20 24.69
N PRO A 30 -0.58 -12.42 24.81
CA PRO A 30 -1.79 -12.88 25.47
C PRO A 30 -2.23 -14.25 24.94
N PRO A 31 -2.66 -15.16 25.82
CA PRO A 31 -2.94 -16.54 25.44
C PRO A 31 -3.93 -16.60 24.28
N HIS A 32 -3.72 -17.56 23.38
CA HIS A 32 -4.60 -17.82 22.25
C HIS A 32 -6.05 -18.00 22.73
N THR A 33 -6.98 -17.46 21.96
CA THR A 33 -8.41 -17.61 22.25
C THR A 33 -8.78 -19.08 22.28
N VAL A 34 -9.42 -19.54 23.35
CA VAL A 34 -9.94 -20.90 23.46
C VAL A 34 -11.24 -20.98 22.66
N LEU A 35 -11.22 -21.75 21.57
CA LEU A 35 -12.38 -21.96 20.71
C LEU A 35 -13.19 -23.17 21.19
N ASN A 36 -14.51 -23.07 21.13
CA ASN A 36 -15.35 -24.26 21.25
C ASN A 36 -15.35 -25.05 19.92
N GLN A 37 -15.92 -26.27 19.92
CA GLN A 37 -15.91 -27.15 18.74
C GLN A 37 -16.55 -26.53 17.49
N LYS A 38 -17.63 -25.73 17.65
CA LYS A 38 -18.30 -25.05 16.54
C LYS A 38 -17.42 -23.94 15.97
N GLU A 39 -16.82 -23.13 16.85
CA GLU A 39 -15.91 -22.05 16.47
C GLU A 39 -14.66 -22.59 15.77
N GLN A 40 -14.09 -23.68 16.28
CA GLN A 40 -12.95 -24.35 15.66
C GLN A 40 -13.27 -24.76 14.21
N LEU A 41 -14.41 -25.42 13.99
CA LEU A 41 -14.83 -25.84 12.66
C LEU A 41 -15.05 -24.65 11.71
N ALA A 42 -15.56 -23.52 12.21
CA ALA A 42 -15.74 -22.31 11.41
C ALA A 42 -14.40 -21.69 11.01
N VAL A 43 -13.46 -21.60 11.96
CA VAL A 43 -12.10 -21.07 11.72
C VAL A 43 -11.32 -21.98 10.76
N ASP A 44 -11.40 -23.30 10.92
CA ASP A 44 -10.75 -24.27 10.02
C ASP A 44 -11.24 -24.11 8.57
N LYS A 45 -12.54 -23.89 8.38
CA LYS A 45 -13.11 -23.60 7.05
C LYS A 45 -12.63 -22.26 6.50
N LEU A 46 -12.57 -21.23 7.35
CA LEU A 46 -12.11 -19.90 6.94
C LEU A 46 -10.62 -19.90 6.54
N LEU A 47 -9.80 -20.70 7.22
CA LEU A 47 -8.37 -20.86 6.96
C LEU A 47 -8.05 -21.95 5.93
N ALA A 48 -9.06 -22.57 5.31
CA ALA A 48 -8.83 -23.58 4.30
C ALA A 48 -8.15 -22.98 3.05
N ASN A 49 -7.19 -23.70 2.48
CA ASN A 49 -6.50 -23.33 1.24
C ASN A 49 -5.83 -21.95 1.29
N LEU A 50 -5.03 -21.69 2.33
CA LEU A 50 -4.22 -20.47 2.39
C LEU A 50 -3.30 -20.36 1.17
N GLN A 51 -3.17 -19.14 0.68
CA GLN A 51 -2.35 -18.77 -0.46
C GLN A 51 -1.53 -17.53 -0.11
N THR A 52 -0.23 -17.61 -0.41
CA THR A 52 0.68 -16.49 -0.21
C THR A 52 0.38 -15.34 -1.16
N ARG A 53 0.13 -14.16 -0.59
CA ARG A 53 -0.06 -12.89 -1.31
C ARG A 53 1.17 -12.02 -1.13
N CYS A 54 1.60 -11.37 -2.21
CA CYS A 54 2.75 -10.47 -2.21
C CYS A 54 2.32 -9.01 -2.30
N ILE A 55 2.82 -8.17 -1.40
CA ILE A 55 2.59 -6.72 -1.39
C ILE A 55 3.89 -5.98 -1.04
N GLY A 56 4.31 -5.09 -1.94
CA GLY A 56 5.60 -4.42 -1.87
C GLY A 56 6.71 -5.43 -1.61
N ARG A 57 7.24 -5.42 -0.38
CA ARG A 57 8.38 -6.23 0.08
C ARG A 57 7.99 -7.34 1.07
N TYR A 58 6.69 -7.52 1.33
CA TYR A 58 6.16 -8.46 2.32
C TYR A 58 5.28 -9.53 1.68
N LEU A 59 5.13 -10.63 2.41
CA LEU A 59 4.23 -11.73 2.13
C LEU A 59 3.29 -11.95 3.32
N VAL A 60 2.03 -12.25 3.02
CA VAL A 60 1.00 -12.66 3.99
C VAL A 60 0.19 -13.77 3.35
N ASP A 61 -0.15 -14.81 4.10
CA ASP A 61 -0.97 -15.91 3.60
C ASP A 61 -2.44 -15.62 3.92
N LEU A 62 -3.28 -15.63 2.88
CA LEU A 62 -4.73 -15.39 2.97
C LEU A 62 -5.49 -16.54 2.31
N PRO A 63 -6.73 -16.83 2.73
CA PRO A 63 -7.52 -17.88 2.08
C PRO A 63 -7.68 -17.62 0.57
N ALA A 64 -7.64 -18.67 -0.24
CA ALA A 64 -7.61 -18.55 -1.70
C ALA A 64 -8.84 -17.83 -2.30
N ASN A 65 -9.99 -17.85 -1.62
CA ASN A 65 -11.21 -17.17 -2.05
C ASN A 65 -11.21 -15.65 -1.82
N TYR A 66 -10.17 -15.11 -1.18
CA TYR A 66 -9.97 -13.67 -1.07
C TYR A 66 -9.39 -13.10 -2.37
N ASN A 67 -10.07 -12.11 -2.93
CA ASN A 67 -9.67 -11.41 -4.15
C ASN A 67 -9.38 -9.95 -3.86
N ASN A 68 -8.33 -9.41 -4.47
CA ASN A 68 -8.03 -7.98 -4.38
C ASN A 68 -9.07 -7.15 -5.16
N THR A 69 -9.69 -6.17 -4.51
CA THR A 69 -10.70 -5.29 -5.09
C THR A 69 -10.22 -3.83 -5.25
N VAL A 70 -9.00 -3.52 -4.82
CA VAL A 70 -8.42 -2.17 -4.92
C VAL A 70 -7.03 -2.23 -5.53
N GLU A 71 -6.80 -1.38 -6.51
CA GLU A 71 -5.48 -1.17 -7.10
C GLU A 71 -4.98 0.24 -6.80
N ALA A 72 -4.30 0.37 -5.66
CA ALA A 72 -3.67 1.60 -5.23
C ALA A 72 -2.15 1.39 -5.13
N ALA A 73 -1.44 1.56 -6.26
CA ALA A 73 0.01 1.62 -6.27
C ALA A 73 0.45 3.00 -6.74
N ARG A 74 1.33 3.63 -5.96
CA ARG A 74 1.98 4.89 -6.32
C ARG A 74 3.49 4.73 -6.25
N VAL A 75 4.14 5.24 -7.30
CA VAL A 75 5.60 5.37 -7.38
C VAL A 75 5.91 6.84 -7.60
N ASN A 76 6.58 7.42 -6.61
CA ASN A 76 6.65 8.86 -6.42
C ASN A 76 5.22 9.43 -6.36
N ASP A 77 4.91 10.41 -7.19
CA ASP A 77 3.57 11.01 -7.25
C ASP A 77 2.67 10.38 -8.33
N ASN A 78 3.13 9.30 -8.98
CA ASN A 78 2.47 8.71 -10.15
C ASN A 78 1.72 7.45 -9.75
N ARG A 79 0.45 7.38 -10.16
CA ARG A 79 -0.36 6.17 -10.00
C ARG A 79 0.05 5.14 -11.06
N VAL A 80 0.23 3.90 -10.63
CA VAL A 80 0.42 2.74 -11.50
C VAL A 80 -0.86 1.91 -11.44
N GLU A 81 -1.56 1.82 -12.56
CA GLU A 81 -2.79 1.04 -12.71
C GLU A 81 -2.49 -0.23 -13.48
N THR A 82 -3.07 -1.35 -13.08
CA THR A 82 -2.88 -2.62 -13.75
C THR A 82 -4.21 -3.23 -14.14
N ARG A 83 -4.21 -4.08 -15.16
CA ARG A 83 -5.40 -4.86 -15.51
C ARG A 83 -5.00 -6.07 -16.31
N LEU A 84 -5.54 -7.23 -15.96
CA LEU A 84 -5.44 -8.39 -16.84
C LEU A 84 -6.13 -8.07 -18.17
N LEU A 85 -5.41 -8.23 -19.29
CA LEU A 85 -5.92 -7.90 -20.61
C LEU A 85 -5.29 -8.80 -21.66
N TYR A 86 -6.13 -9.33 -22.56
CA TYR A 86 -5.66 -10.12 -23.70
C TYR A 86 -5.01 -9.19 -24.76
N PRO A 87 -3.91 -9.58 -25.45
CA PRO A 87 -3.12 -8.65 -26.26
C PRO A 87 -3.89 -7.91 -27.38
N PRO A 88 -4.75 -8.56 -28.19
CA PRO A 88 -5.59 -7.86 -29.16
C PRO A 88 -6.50 -6.79 -28.55
N ALA A 89 -7.01 -7.00 -27.33
CA ALA A 89 -7.80 -5.99 -26.63
C ALA A 89 -6.92 -4.82 -26.14
N PHE A 90 -5.65 -5.08 -25.80
CA PHE A 90 -4.69 -4.01 -25.52
C PHE A 90 -4.42 -3.17 -26.76
N GLU A 91 -4.12 -3.80 -27.90
CA GLU A 91 -3.86 -3.10 -29.17
C GLU A 91 -5.05 -2.25 -29.60
N GLN A 92 -6.26 -2.82 -29.56
CA GLN A 92 -7.49 -2.07 -29.85
C GLN A 92 -7.67 -0.89 -28.90
N ARG A 93 -7.41 -1.06 -27.60
CA ARG A 93 -7.50 0.03 -26.61
C ARG A 93 -6.53 1.17 -26.92
N ILE A 94 -5.32 0.86 -27.38
CA ILE A 94 -4.34 1.88 -27.77
C ILE A 94 -4.83 2.67 -28.98
N GLN A 95 -5.29 1.97 -30.02
CA GLN A 95 -5.81 2.60 -31.24
C GLN A 95 -6.98 3.54 -30.92
N LEU A 96 -7.99 3.04 -30.19
CA LEU A 96 -9.15 3.83 -29.78
C LEU A 96 -8.76 5.02 -28.92
N ARG A 97 -7.76 4.87 -28.03
CA ARG A 97 -7.28 5.98 -27.20
C ARG A 97 -6.58 7.04 -28.03
N GLU A 98 -5.72 6.65 -28.98
CA GLU A 98 -5.06 7.58 -29.88
C GLU A 98 -6.08 8.36 -30.72
N ASP A 99 -7.05 7.68 -31.33
CA ASP A 99 -8.09 8.31 -32.14
C ASP A 99 -8.93 9.30 -31.32
N ALA A 100 -9.31 8.92 -30.10
CA ALA A 100 -10.01 9.81 -29.17
C ALA A 100 -9.17 11.06 -28.81
N LEU A 101 -7.86 10.90 -28.58
CA LEU A 101 -6.97 12.02 -28.27
C LEU A 101 -6.74 12.95 -29.48
N ARG A 102 -6.73 12.41 -30.70
CA ARG A 102 -6.63 13.20 -31.95
C ARG A 102 -7.90 14.01 -32.24
N GLN A 103 -9.06 13.46 -31.92
CA GLN A 103 -10.36 14.11 -32.13
C GLN A 103 -10.76 15.08 -31.02
N MET A 104 -10.07 15.02 -29.87
CA MET A 104 -10.38 15.86 -28.71
C MET A 104 -10.13 17.33 -29.01
N LYS A 105 -11.14 18.17 -28.73
CA LYS A 105 -11.08 19.63 -28.86
C LYS A 105 -10.65 20.25 -27.53
N THR A 106 -10.03 21.41 -27.61
CA THR A 106 -9.74 22.28 -26.47
C THR A 106 -10.77 23.40 -26.39
N SER A 107 -10.99 23.93 -25.19
CA SER A 107 -11.84 25.11 -24.97
C SER A 107 -11.27 26.36 -25.66
N TYR A 108 -9.94 26.42 -25.80
CA TYR A 108 -9.24 27.52 -26.47
C TYR A 108 -8.55 27.02 -27.74
N PRO A 109 -8.94 27.48 -28.95
CA PRO A 109 -8.35 27.01 -30.20
C PRO A 109 -6.83 27.19 -30.31
N VAL A 110 -6.25 28.19 -29.62
CA VAL A 110 -4.80 28.45 -29.57
C VAL A 110 -4.01 27.30 -28.93
N ASP A 111 -4.67 26.51 -28.08
CA ASP A 111 -4.08 25.38 -27.36
C ASP A 111 -4.15 24.06 -28.15
N MET A 112 -4.83 24.02 -29.31
CA MET A 112 -4.86 22.84 -30.17
C MET A 112 -3.47 22.51 -30.76
N PRO A 113 -3.18 21.24 -31.09
CA PRO A 113 -4.00 20.03 -30.87
C PRO A 113 -3.95 19.52 -29.41
N TYR A 114 -4.95 18.75 -28.96
CA TYR A 114 -4.96 18.16 -27.61
C TYR A 114 -3.87 17.09 -27.41
N LEU A 115 -3.70 16.20 -28.41
CA LEU A 115 -2.56 15.29 -28.49
C LEU A 115 -1.34 16.04 -29.05
N LYS A 116 -0.26 16.09 -28.26
CA LYS A 116 0.93 16.89 -28.58
C LYS A 116 2.04 16.05 -29.17
N ASN A 117 2.22 14.83 -28.64
CA ASN A 117 3.23 13.93 -29.15
C ASN A 117 2.92 12.47 -28.84
N ILE A 118 3.59 11.58 -29.57
CA ILE A 118 3.57 10.13 -29.35
C ILE A 118 5.02 9.66 -29.24
N TYR A 119 5.36 9.05 -28.12
CA TYR A 119 6.68 8.45 -27.90
C TYR A 119 6.60 6.94 -27.90
N ARG A 120 7.54 6.30 -28.58
CA ARG A 120 7.77 4.87 -28.48
C ARG A 120 8.47 4.51 -27.17
N LEU A 121 8.14 3.34 -26.64
CA LEU A 121 8.88 2.72 -25.54
C LEU A 121 10.24 2.20 -26.02
N PRO A 122 11.19 1.97 -25.10
CA PRO A 122 12.46 1.31 -25.42
C PRO A 122 12.28 -0.02 -26.18
N GLN A 123 13.28 -0.39 -26.98
CA GLN A 123 13.25 -1.60 -27.79
C GLN A 123 12.93 -2.84 -26.95
N GLY A 124 12.05 -3.70 -27.45
CA GLY A 124 11.59 -4.92 -26.77
C GLY A 124 10.38 -4.73 -25.84
N MET A 125 9.93 -3.49 -25.61
CA MET A 125 8.70 -3.22 -24.86
C MET A 125 7.52 -2.99 -25.80
N GLN A 126 6.37 -3.56 -25.45
CA GLN A 126 5.11 -3.33 -26.16
C GLN A 126 4.32 -2.21 -25.46
N GLY A 127 4.09 -1.11 -26.14
CA GLY A 127 3.33 0.01 -25.59
C GLY A 127 3.67 1.35 -26.21
N ILE A 128 3.12 2.41 -25.63
CA ILE A 128 3.15 3.76 -26.17
C ILE A 128 3.05 4.80 -25.05
N ILE A 129 3.57 6.00 -25.29
CA ILE A 129 3.36 7.15 -24.41
C ILE A 129 2.72 8.26 -25.22
N PHE A 130 1.56 8.74 -24.77
CA PHE A 130 0.92 9.92 -25.31
C PHE A 130 1.31 11.14 -24.48
N GLU A 131 1.85 12.18 -25.11
CA GLU A 131 1.87 13.51 -24.51
C GLU A 131 0.61 14.24 -24.92
N ARG A 132 -0.18 14.61 -23.93
CA ARG A 132 -1.45 15.33 -24.13
C ARG A 132 -1.57 16.49 -23.16
N MET A 133 -2.50 17.38 -23.43
CA MET A 133 -2.95 18.34 -22.41
C MET A 133 -3.55 17.60 -21.21
N GLU A 134 -3.44 18.20 -20.02
CA GLU A 134 -4.03 17.63 -18.80
C GLU A 134 -5.57 17.57 -18.91
N ASP A 135 -6.19 18.66 -19.38
CA ASP A 135 -7.63 18.83 -19.54
C ASP A 135 -7.96 19.72 -20.76
N GLN A 136 -9.21 19.71 -21.24
CA GLN A 136 -9.64 20.53 -22.38
C GLN A 136 -9.69 22.03 -22.06
N SER A 137 -9.86 22.39 -20.78
CA SER A 137 -10.07 23.77 -20.31
C SER A 137 -8.85 24.41 -19.65
N VAL A 138 -7.70 23.71 -19.61
CA VAL A 138 -6.45 24.26 -19.10
C VAL A 138 -5.53 24.67 -20.25
N PRO A 139 -4.68 25.71 -20.08
CA PRO A 139 -3.72 26.08 -21.10
C PRO A 139 -2.78 24.93 -21.44
N ASP A 140 -2.32 24.88 -22.69
CA ASP A 140 -1.55 23.74 -23.15
C ASP A 140 -0.17 23.62 -22.48
N VAL A 141 0.32 24.64 -21.75
CA VAL A 141 1.50 24.48 -20.89
C VAL A 141 1.39 23.28 -19.93
N VAL A 142 0.19 22.89 -19.49
CA VAL A 142 -0.01 21.77 -18.56
C VAL A 142 -0.16 20.46 -19.33
N ARG A 143 0.79 19.55 -19.14
CA ARG A 143 0.92 18.29 -19.88
C ARG A 143 0.70 17.07 -18.98
N VAL A 144 0.28 15.97 -19.61
CA VAL A 144 0.34 14.62 -19.04
C VAL A 144 1.06 13.72 -20.03
N LEU A 145 2.04 12.98 -19.52
CA LEU A 145 2.62 11.82 -20.20
C LEU A 145 1.83 10.59 -19.78
N GLU A 146 0.93 10.14 -20.64
CA GLU A 146 0.08 8.97 -20.46
C GLU A 146 0.73 7.75 -21.11
N ALA A 147 1.36 6.90 -20.31
CA ALA A 147 1.98 5.67 -20.77
C ALA A 147 1.03 4.47 -20.66
N HIS A 148 1.09 3.62 -21.68
CA HIS A 148 0.49 2.30 -21.69
C HIS A 148 1.56 1.27 -22.01
N LEU A 149 1.71 0.27 -21.16
CA LEU A 149 2.66 -0.84 -21.31
C LEU A 149 1.88 -2.17 -21.28
N TYR A 150 2.28 -3.11 -22.12
CA TYR A 150 1.82 -4.48 -22.09
C TYR A 150 2.96 -5.41 -21.67
N SER A 151 2.71 -6.24 -20.66
CA SER A 151 3.69 -7.20 -20.15
C SER A 151 2.98 -8.42 -19.59
N ASN A 152 3.33 -9.61 -20.07
CA ASN A 152 2.89 -10.91 -19.51
C ASN A 152 1.37 -11.04 -19.24
N GLY A 153 0.51 -10.59 -20.16
CA GLY A 153 -0.95 -10.67 -19.96
C GLY A 153 -1.56 -9.48 -19.21
N VAL A 154 -0.75 -8.47 -18.88
CA VAL A 154 -1.14 -7.35 -18.03
C VAL A 154 -0.94 -6.04 -18.78
N ALA A 155 -2.01 -5.26 -18.81
CA ALA A 155 -1.99 -3.88 -19.27
C ALA A 155 -1.70 -2.96 -18.09
N ILE A 156 -0.65 -2.15 -18.22
CA ILE A 156 -0.20 -1.22 -17.20
C ILE A 156 -0.39 0.20 -17.73
N LYS A 157 -0.97 1.08 -16.92
CA LYS A 157 -1.11 2.51 -17.23
C LYS A 157 -0.39 3.34 -16.17
N VAL A 158 0.38 4.33 -16.61
CA VAL A 158 1.03 5.31 -15.74
C VAL A 158 0.80 6.69 -16.32
N GLU A 159 0.35 7.64 -15.51
CA GLU A 159 0.26 9.05 -15.89
C GLU A 159 1.24 9.87 -15.06
N MET A 160 2.01 10.72 -15.74
CA MET A 160 2.97 11.63 -15.11
C MET A 160 2.71 13.06 -15.56
N LYS A 161 2.53 13.96 -14.59
CA LYS A 161 2.36 15.38 -14.87
C LYS A 161 3.66 15.99 -15.39
N ALA A 162 3.55 16.80 -16.42
CA ALA A 162 4.65 17.54 -17.02
C ALA A 162 4.19 18.95 -17.39
N LYS A 163 5.13 19.78 -17.85
CA LYS A 163 4.87 21.13 -18.34
C LYS A 163 5.66 21.37 -19.61
N ASP A 164 5.07 22.09 -20.55
CA ASP A 164 5.78 22.61 -21.71
C ASP A 164 5.36 24.04 -22.06
N GLY A 165 6.06 25.00 -21.45
CA GLY A 165 5.87 26.42 -21.72
C GLY A 165 6.75 26.97 -22.83
N SER A 166 7.36 26.14 -23.70
CA SER A 166 8.37 26.62 -24.65
C SER A 166 7.81 27.40 -25.85
N ALA A 167 6.49 27.36 -26.07
CA ALA A 167 5.87 28.06 -27.19
C ALA A 167 6.06 29.59 -27.11
N ALA A 168 6.20 30.24 -28.26
CA ALA A 168 6.45 31.69 -28.34
C ALA A 168 5.34 32.55 -27.69
N ARG A 169 4.10 32.03 -27.66
CA ARG A 169 2.98 32.71 -26.98
C ARG A 169 3.22 32.95 -25.49
N TYR A 170 4.08 32.15 -24.86
CA TYR A 170 4.42 32.25 -23.44
C TYR A 170 5.71 33.05 -23.18
N ASP A 171 6.27 33.75 -24.18
CA ASP A 171 7.53 34.50 -24.02
C ASP A 171 7.46 35.56 -22.92
N LYS A 172 6.33 36.28 -22.83
CA LYS A 172 6.09 37.28 -21.79
C LYS A 172 5.87 36.61 -20.44
N ASP A 173 5.04 35.57 -20.40
CA ASP A 173 4.72 34.89 -19.14
C ASP A 173 5.93 34.15 -18.55
N ARG A 174 6.86 33.66 -19.37
CA ARG A 174 8.14 33.09 -18.90
C ARG A 174 9.02 34.11 -18.19
N GLN A 175 8.91 35.40 -18.52
CA GLN A 175 9.69 36.45 -17.85
C GLN A 175 9.17 36.73 -16.43
N THR A 176 7.85 36.62 -16.22
CA THR A 176 7.22 36.87 -14.92
C THR A 176 7.07 35.60 -14.08
N GLU A 177 6.77 34.46 -14.71
CA GLU A 177 6.43 33.18 -14.08
C GLU A 177 7.24 32.01 -14.66
N PRO A 178 8.59 32.03 -14.61
CA PRO A 178 9.45 31.03 -15.26
C PRO A 178 9.24 29.59 -14.75
N THR A 179 8.78 29.41 -13.52
CA THR A 179 8.49 28.08 -12.93
C THR A 179 7.18 27.48 -13.41
N VAL A 180 6.25 28.32 -13.87
CA VAL A 180 4.98 27.90 -14.46
C VAL A 180 5.19 27.50 -15.92
N TYR A 181 5.92 28.33 -16.67
CA TYR A 181 6.15 28.16 -18.10
C TYR A 181 7.51 27.52 -18.43
N THR A 182 7.92 26.57 -17.59
CA THR A 182 9.10 25.74 -17.81
C THR A 182 8.80 24.59 -18.79
N ASN A 183 9.83 23.92 -19.29
CA ASN A 183 9.69 22.66 -20.01
C ASN A 183 10.28 21.51 -19.18
N THR A 184 9.39 20.66 -18.64
CA THR A 184 9.76 19.46 -17.89
C THR A 184 9.50 18.16 -18.66
N VAL A 185 8.94 18.22 -19.88
CA VAL A 185 8.62 17.04 -20.69
C VAL A 185 9.83 16.13 -20.90
N PRO A 186 11.02 16.59 -21.30
CA PRO A 186 12.18 15.72 -21.50
C PRO A 186 12.57 14.94 -20.23
N THR A 187 12.66 15.63 -19.09
CA THR A 187 13.02 15.01 -17.81
C THR A 187 11.95 14.03 -17.34
N LYS A 188 10.67 14.41 -17.43
CA LYS A 188 9.55 13.54 -17.05
C LYS A 188 9.42 12.33 -17.97
N LEU A 189 9.71 12.47 -19.26
CA LEU A 189 9.74 11.36 -20.19
C LEU A 189 10.84 10.35 -19.84
N ALA A 190 12.02 10.84 -19.44
CA ALA A 190 13.11 9.97 -18.98
C ALA A 190 12.75 9.25 -17.67
N GLU A 191 12.18 9.95 -16.68
CA GLU A 191 11.68 9.37 -15.43
C GLU A 191 10.61 8.30 -15.69
N LEU A 192 9.67 8.56 -16.59
CA LEU A 192 8.62 7.63 -16.95
C LEU A 192 9.17 6.38 -17.65
N LYS A 193 10.11 6.55 -18.59
CA LYS A 193 10.77 5.42 -19.26
C LYS A 193 11.59 4.56 -18.28
N ASP A 194 12.29 5.17 -17.32
CA ASP A 194 12.97 4.45 -16.23
C ASP A 194 11.98 3.60 -15.43
N LEU A 195 10.85 4.18 -15.03
CA LEU A 195 9.81 3.45 -14.32
C LEU A 195 9.26 2.28 -15.13
N LEU A 196 8.80 2.53 -16.36
CA LEU A 196 8.21 1.50 -17.23
C LEU A 196 9.18 0.34 -17.48
N SER A 197 10.48 0.61 -17.63
CA SER A 197 11.49 -0.42 -17.86
C SER A 197 11.64 -1.43 -16.73
N ARG A 198 11.18 -1.09 -15.52
CA ARG A 198 11.26 -1.91 -14.32
C ARG A 198 9.95 -2.61 -13.98
N ILE A 199 8.87 -2.29 -14.70
CA ILE A 199 7.55 -2.90 -14.46
C ILE A 199 7.41 -4.15 -15.32
N GLN A 200 7.09 -5.26 -14.67
CA GLN A 200 6.77 -6.52 -15.34
C GLN A 200 5.42 -7.03 -14.85
N GLY A 201 4.56 -7.44 -15.78
CA GLY A 201 3.32 -8.13 -15.44
C GLY A 201 3.62 -9.51 -14.85
N ARG A 202 2.82 -9.94 -13.88
CA ARG A 202 2.96 -11.25 -13.21
C ARG A 202 1.61 -11.80 -12.82
N LYS A 203 1.55 -13.12 -12.56
CA LYS A 203 0.40 -13.72 -11.90
C LYS A 203 0.34 -13.27 -10.44
N GLU A 204 -0.85 -13.21 -9.87
CA GLU A 204 -1.02 -12.73 -8.49
C GLU A 204 -0.21 -13.54 -7.46
N THR A 205 -0.14 -14.85 -7.70
CA THR A 205 0.49 -15.87 -6.84
C THR A 205 1.96 -16.10 -7.15
N GLU A 206 2.47 -15.47 -8.20
CA GLU A 206 3.88 -15.50 -8.54
C GLU A 206 4.65 -14.61 -7.57
N ILE A 207 5.67 -15.16 -6.93
CA ILE A 207 6.47 -14.47 -5.91
C ILE A 207 7.85 -14.14 -6.50
N PRO A 208 8.12 -12.87 -6.84
CA PRO A 208 9.42 -12.46 -7.35
C PRO A 208 10.53 -12.68 -6.32
N THR A 209 11.70 -13.13 -6.75
CA THR A 209 12.86 -13.37 -5.87
C THR A 209 13.93 -12.28 -5.94
N THR A 210 13.66 -11.21 -6.70
CA THR A 210 14.54 -10.05 -6.86
C THR A 210 14.06 -8.85 -6.05
N ALA A 211 14.93 -7.87 -5.86
CA ALA A 211 14.60 -6.67 -5.11
C ALA A 211 13.57 -5.81 -5.86
N GLY A 212 12.55 -5.34 -5.14
CA GLY A 212 11.47 -4.54 -5.72
C GLY A 212 10.12 -4.79 -5.06
N ASN A 213 9.07 -4.29 -5.69
CA ASN A 213 7.75 -4.20 -5.09
C ASN A 213 6.71 -4.99 -5.86
N CYS A 214 6.01 -5.87 -5.16
CA CYS A 214 4.78 -6.46 -5.66
C CYS A 214 3.64 -5.43 -5.61
N ILE A 215 3.04 -5.18 -6.76
CA ILE A 215 1.77 -4.45 -6.87
C ILE A 215 0.72 -5.44 -7.42
N PRO A 216 -0.58 -5.09 -7.49
CA PRO A 216 -1.56 -5.92 -8.16
C PRO A 216 -1.07 -6.30 -9.57
N HIS A 217 -1.13 -7.59 -9.91
CA HIS A 217 -0.77 -8.14 -11.23
C HIS A 217 0.61 -7.74 -11.81
N ALA A 218 1.49 -7.07 -11.06
CA ALA A 218 2.78 -6.63 -11.58
C ALA A 218 3.85 -6.58 -10.48
N PHE A 219 5.07 -6.43 -10.92
CA PHE A 219 6.26 -6.25 -10.10
C PHE A 219 7.05 -5.06 -10.62
N ILE A 220 7.58 -4.24 -9.70
CA ILE A 220 8.43 -3.10 -10.01
C ILE A 220 9.80 -3.35 -9.42
N ALA A 221 10.81 -3.58 -10.26
CA ALA A 221 12.18 -3.75 -9.82
C ALA A 221 12.69 -2.49 -9.08
N ASP A 222 13.45 -2.71 -8.00
CA ASP A 222 13.94 -1.65 -7.13
C ASP A 222 14.99 -0.77 -7.82
N ASN A 223 14.86 0.54 -7.70
CA ASN A 223 15.88 1.51 -8.14
C ASN A 223 16.54 2.25 -6.96
N LYS A 224 16.21 1.89 -5.71
CA LYS A 224 16.73 2.44 -4.46
C LYS A 224 16.39 3.92 -4.20
N LYS A 225 15.67 4.60 -5.11
CA LYS A 225 15.36 6.03 -5.04
C LYS A 225 13.86 6.35 -4.95
N ASP A 226 13.01 5.49 -5.46
CA ASP A 226 11.57 5.78 -5.52
C ASP A 226 10.92 5.87 -4.14
N LYS A 227 9.95 6.77 -4.03
CA LYS A 227 8.94 6.74 -2.97
C LYS A 227 7.85 5.75 -3.39
N GLU A 228 7.50 4.82 -2.52
CA GLU A 228 6.61 3.70 -2.85
C GLU A 228 5.49 3.66 -1.81
N ASP A 229 4.24 3.75 -2.28
CA ASP A 229 3.02 3.66 -1.46
C ASP A 229 2.05 2.70 -2.14
N ILE A 230 1.80 1.56 -1.50
CA ILE A 230 1.03 0.45 -2.07
C ILE A 230 -0.04 0.04 -1.08
N GLY A 231 -1.29 0.01 -1.51
CA GLY A 231 -2.44 -0.42 -0.74
C GLY A 231 -3.26 -1.46 -1.50
N LEU A 232 -3.64 -2.53 -0.80
CA LEU A 232 -4.47 -3.62 -1.28
C LEU A 232 -5.66 -3.82 -0.35
N LEU A 233 -6.79 -4.25 -0.92
CA LEU A 233 -8.00 -4.62 -0.18
C LEU A 233 -8.48 -5.96 -0.70
N TYR A 234 -8.42 -6.98 0.14
CA TYR A 234 -8.90 -8.31 -0.19
C TYR A 234 -10.27 -8.56 0.43
N LYS A 235 -11.21 -9.07 -0.39
CA LYS A 235 -12.57 -9.46 -0.01
C LYS A 235 -12.87 -10.89 -0.44
N ALA A 236 -13.75 -11.59 0.28
CA ALA A 236 -14.19 -12.95 -0.05
C ALA A 236 -15.70 -12.98 -0.41
N ASN A 237 -16.13 -13.98 -1.21
CA ASN A 237 -17.52 -14.14 -1.68
C ASN A 237 -18.09 -15.55 -1.30
N PRO A 238 -19.38 -15.69 -0.91
CA PRO A 238 -20.29 -14.60 -0.51
C PRO A 238 -19.74 -13.89 0.72
N ASP A 239 -20.06 -12.60 0.85
CA ASP A 239 -19.36 -11.63 1.68
C ASP A 239 -19.10 -12.14 3.11
N ASN A 240 -17.92 -12.75 3.29
CA ASN A 240 -17.34 -12.95 4.60
C ASN A 240 -16.77 -11.59 4.96
N TYR A 241 -17.61 -10.71 5.54
CA TYR A 241 -17.40 -9.29 5.86
C TYR A 241 -16.07 -8.91 6.57
N LEU A 242 -15.17 -9.86 6.81
CA LEU A 242 -13.80 -9.66 7.23
C LEU A 242 -12.92 -9.29 6.02
N ASN A 243 -12.89 -8.00 5.71
CA ASN A 243 -12.01 -7.44 4.70
C ASN A 243 -10.57 -7.40 5.22
N VAL A 244 -9.61 -7.82 4.41
CA VAL A 244 -8.18 -7.73 4.75
C VAL A 244 -7.56 -6.56 4.00
N ARG A 245 -7.07 -5.57 4.74
CA ARG A 245 -6.31 -4.44 4.22
C ARG A 245 -4.84 -4.66 4.44
N MET A 246 -4.07 -4.44 3.39
CA MET A 246 -2.61 -4.42 3.49
C MET A 246 -2.11 -3.14 2.86
N SER A 247 -1.17 -2.48 3.52
CA SER A 247 -0.46 -1.37 2.91
C SER A 247 1.01 -1.35 3.29
N THR A 248 1.80 -0.75 2.42
CA THR A 248 3.21 -0.49 2.68
C THR A 248 3.65 0.85 2.12
N ASN A 249 4.49 1.54 2.89
CA ASN A 249 4.98 2.85 2.53
C ASN A 249 6.45 2.99 2.94
N ASN A 250 7.31 3.35 1.97
CA ASN A 250 8.76 3.39 2.17
C ASN A 250 9.32 4.78 2.51
N PHE A 251 8.47 5.81 2.62
CA PHE A 251 8.87 7.21 2.76
C PHE A 251 8.14 7.96 3.88
N ILE A 252 7.34 7.25 4.69
CA ILE A 252 6.79 7.77 5.95
C ILE A 252 7.61 7.26 7.13
N ARG A 253 7.60 8.04 8.20
CA ARG A 253 8.18 7.67 9.49
C ARG A 253 7.44 8.43 10.58
N GLU A 254 6.79 7.69 11.46
CA GLU A 254 6.09 8.29 12.60
C GLU A 254 7.07 8.59 13.73
N LYS A 255 6.77 9.64 14.50
CA LYS A 255 7.54 9.98 15.70
C LYS A 255 7.30 8.96 16.82
N ASP A 256 6.03 8.68 17.05
CA ASP A 256 5.56 7.74 18.07
C ASP A 256 5.13 6.42 17.41
N SER A 257 5.00 5.34 18.16
CA SER A 257 4.42 4.08 17.66
C SER A 257 2.89 4.06 17.83
N MET A 258 2.22 3.02 17.30
CA MET A 258 0.78 2.84 17.48
C MET A 258 0.42 2.67 18.95
N LEU A 259 1.21 1.88 19.69
CA LEU A 259 0.97 1.66 21.12
C LEU A 259 1.37 2.85 21.99
N GLU A 260 2.39 3.62 21.60
CA GLU A 260 2.71 4.90 22.28
C GLU A 260 1.57 5.92 22.14
N ARG A 261 0.85 5.89 21.01
CA ARG A 261 -0.34 6.74 20.77
C ARG A 261 -1.65 6.18 21.35
N LEU A 262 -1.61 5.08 22.09
CA LEU A 262 -2.83 4.38 22.50
C LEU A 262 -3.79 5.24 23.31
N GLY A 263 -3.30 6.09 24.23
CA GLY A 263 -4.18 6.94 25.03
C GLY A 263 -5.01 7.91 24.18
N VAL A 264 -4.45 8.41 23.07
CA VAL A 264 -5.18 9.24 22.10
C VAL A 264 -6.20 8.39 21.31
N ILE A 265 -5.80 7.19 20.89
CA ILE A 265 -6.69 6.26 20.17
C ILE A 265 -7.89 5.90 21.06
N GLU A 266 -7.66 5.50 22.31
CA GLU A 266 -8.70 5.12 23.26
C GLU A 266 -9.67 6.27 23.53
N ALA A 267 -9.18 7.51 23.67
CA ALA A 267 -10.02 8.68 23.85
C ALA A 267 -10.92 9.00 22.63
N MET A 268 -10.52 8.55 21.43
CA MET A 268 -11.30 8.72 20.20
C MET A 268 -12.28 7.57 19.91
N LEU A 269 -12.24 6.47 20.70
CA LEU A 269 -13.13 5.34 20.51
C LEU A 269 -14.55 5.67 20.99
N SER A 270 -15.43 5.99 20.04
CA SER A 270 -16.88 6.04 20.29
C SER A 270 -17.48 4.64 20.15
N ARG A 271 -18.20 4.17 21.18
CA ARG A 271 -18.87 2.85 21.21
C ARG A 271 -17.91 1.69 20.91
N GLY A 272 -16.66 1.79 21.37
CA GLY A 272 -15.62 0.79 21.16
C GLY A 272 -14.73 0.58 22.38
N LYS A 273 -13.90 -0.46 22.32
CA LYS A 273 -12.93 -0.83 23.34
C LYS A 273 -11.74 -1.58 22.73
N VAL A 274 -10.62 -1.53 23.43
CA VAL A 274 -9.46 -2.39 23.14
C VAL A 274 -9.74 -3.80 23.62
N LEU A 275 -9.62 -4.78 22.72
CA LEU A 275 -9.69 -6.21 23.03
C LEU A 275 -8.33 -6.76 23.42
N ARG A 276 -7.31 -6.43 22.63
CA ARG A 276 -5.95 -6.91 22.81
C ARG A 276 -4.97 -5.90 22.24
N LYS A 277 -3.83 -5.76 22.88
CA LYS A 277 -2.73 -4.91 22.44
C LYS A 277 -1.41 -5.54 22.85
N GLY A 278 -0.36 -5.32 22.09
CA GLY A 278 0.96 -5.79 22.49
C GLY A 278 1.98 -5.76 21.38
N ILE A 279 3.23 -6.01 21.76
CA ILE A 279 4.33 -6.20 20.84
C ILE A 279 4.42 -7.69 20.51
N ARG A 280 4.63 -8.02 19.22
CA ARG A 280 4.86 -9.39 18.75
C ARG A 280 6.12 -9.46 17.93
N LYS A 281 6.84 -10.58 18.06
CA LYS A 281 7.93 -10.93 17.14
C LYS A 281 7.44 -11.98 16.15
N ILE A 282 7.25 -11.58 14.90
CA ILE A 282 6.66 -12.43 13.85
C ILE A 282 7.69 -12.60 12.74
N ASN A 283 8.16 -13.83 12.51
CA ASN A 283 9.15 -14.16 11.47
C ASN A 283 10.34 -13.19 11.41
N GLY A 284 10.87 -12.83 12.59
CA GLY A 284 12.01 -11.93 12.75
C GLY A 284 11.68 -10.42 12.71
N GLN A 285 10.41 -10.04 12.50
CA GLN A 285 9.97 -8.65 12.53
C GLN A 285 9.47 -8.25 13.92
N ASP A 286 9.87 -7.07 14.38
CA ASP A 286 9.26 -6.42 15.54
C ASP A 286 7.98 -5.72 15.10
N THR A 287 6.85 -6.11 15.70
CA THR A 287 5.53 -5.66 15.29
C THR A 287 4.71 -5.19 16.49
N GLU A 288 3.81 -4.24 16.26
CA GLU A 288 2.82 -3.81 17.24
C GLU A 288 1.42 -4.22 16.78
N GLU A 289 0.65 -4.80 17.69
CA GLU A 289 -0.72 -5.21 17.47
C GLU A 289 -1.69 -4.40 18.30
N LEU A 290 -2.82 -4.04 17.69
CA LEU A 290 -3.96 -3.44 18.37
C LEU A 290 -5.27 -4.01 17.79
N LEU A 291 -6.03 -4.69 18.65
CA LEU A 291 -7.34 -5.24 18.33
C LEU A 291 -8.42 -4.39 18.97
N LEU A 292 -9.25 -3.77 18.14
CA LEU A 292 -10.35 -2.93 18.57
C LEU A 292 -11.67 -3.61 18.23
N SER A 293 -12.63 -3.49 19.14
CA SER A 293 -14.02 -3.89 18.92
C SER A 293 -14.96 -2.75 19.26
N GLY A 294 -16.14 -2.76 18.68
CA GLY A 294 -17.17 -1.76 18.95
C GLY A 294 -18.45 -2.09 18.20
N ARG A 295 -19.21 -1.04 17.87
CA ARG A 295 -20.45 -1.15 17.09
C ARG A 295 -20.36 -0.31 15.82
N GLN A 296 -21.17 -0.64 14.82
CA GLN A 296 -21.28 0.19 13.63
C GLN A 296 -21.84 1.58 13.98
N PRO A 297 -21.53 2.63 13.18
CA PRO A 297 -21.99 3.99 13.47
C PRO A 297 -23.51 4.10 13.58
N ASN A 298 -24.23 3.41 12.69
CA ASN A 298 -25.66 3.58 12.46
C ASN A 298 -26.55 2.48 13.08
N ASN A 299 -25.97 1.45 13.71
CA ASN A 299 -26.72 0.35 14.33
C ASN A 299 -25.90 -0.31 15.46
N ASP A 300 -26.41 -1.40 16.05
CA ASP A 300 -25.75 -2.14 17.14
C ASP A 300 -24.94 -3.36 16.65
N ASN A 301 -24.79 -3.56 15.34
CA ASN A 301 -23.98 -4.63 14.78
C ASN A 301 -22.51 -4.48 15.21
N PRO A 302 -21.82 -5.60 15.48
CA PRO A 302 -20.43 -5.56 15.94
C PRO A 302 -19.50 -5.05 14.84
N ARG A 303 -18.51 -4.27 15.25
CA ARG A 303 -17.44 -3.74 14.41
C ARG A 303 -16.08 -4.09 15.00
N TYR A 304 -15.14 -4.47 14.15
CA TYR A 304 -13.80 -4.90 14.49
C TYR A 304 -12.79 -4.16 13.61
N LEU A 305 -11.70 -3.70 14.23
CA LEU A 305 -10.53 -3.17 13.55
C LEU A 305 -9.30 -3.77 14.22
N PHE A 306 -8.75 -4.78 13.58
CA PHE A 306 -7.60 -5.53 14.06
C PHE A 306 -6.40 -5.13 13.23
N THR A 307 -5.36 -4.59 13.86
CA THR A 307 -4.24 -3.97 13.16
C THR A 307 -2.91 -4.50 13.67
N LEU A 308 -1.99 -4.78 12.74
CA LEU A 308 -0.59 -5.11 12.97
C LEU A 308 0.27 -4.13 12.18
N ARG A 309 1.25 -3.53 12.84
CA ARG A 309 2.18 -2.58 12.22
C ARG A 309 3.63 -3.00 12.36
N VAL A 310 4.41 -2.72 11.33
CA VAL A 310 5.86 -2.96 11.27
C VAL A 310 6.58 -1.68 10.89
N ASN A 311 7.74 -1.43 11.50
CA ASN A 311 8.67 -0.35 11.16
C ASN A 311 8.12 1.07 11.26
N GLU A 312 7.07 1.32 12.04
CA GLU A 312 6.40 2.63 12.05
C GLU A 312 7.34 3.80 12.40
N LYS A 313 8.20 3.61 13.40
CA LYS A 313 9.22 4.59 13.84
C LYS A 313 10.52 4.53 13.04
N THR A 314 10.76 3.45 12.32
CA THR A 314 11.99 3.19 11.56
C THR A 314 11.76 3.27 10.05
N GLY A 315 10.59 3.74 9.62
CA GLY A 315 10.13 3.76 8.24
C GLY A 315 11.16 4.33 7.28
N GLY A 316 11.34 3.65 6.15
CA GLY A 316 12.29 4.03 5.12
C GLY A 316 12.41 2.98 4.00
N ARG A 317 13.24 3.23 3.00
CA ARG A 317 13.37 2.36 1.81
C ARG A 317 13.79 0.91 2.11
N ARG A 318 14.54 0.68 3.19
CA ARG A 318 14.98 -0.66 3.62
C ARG A 318 14.12 -1.27 4.73
N THR A 319 13.30 -0.46 5.35
CA THR A 319 12.42 -0.80 6.47
C THR A 319 11.06 -0.16 6.20
N PRO A 320 10.40 -0.48 5.06
CA PRO A 320 9.15 0.17 4.72
C PRO A 320 8.12 -0.14 5.79
N VAL A 321 7.33 0.87 6.15
CA VAL A 321 6.20 0.69 7.05
C VAL A 321 5.27 -0.33 6.40
N PHE A 322 4.77 -1.25 7.20
CA PHE A 322 3.76 -2.22 6.78
C PHE A 322 2.61 -2.21 7.75
N ASN A 323 1.39 -2.27 7.19
CA ASN A 323 0.16 -2.35 7.96
C ASN A 323 -0.68 -3.49 7.39
N LEU A 324 -0.98 -4.47 8.24
CA LEU A 324 -2.00 -5.48 8.00
C LEU A 324 -3.20 -5.17 8.89
N ALA A 325 -4.41 -5.20 8.34
CA ALA A 325 -5.60 -5.05 9.12
C ALA A 325 -6.74 -5.96 8.66
N ILE A 326 -7.53 -6.43 9.62
CA ILE A 326 -8.88 -6.96 9.37
C ILE A 326 -9.88 -5.90 9.78
N VAL A 327 -10.87 -5.66 8.92
CA VAL A 327 -12.00 -4.78 9.19
C VAL A 327 -13.30 -5.42 8.72
N ASN A 328 -14.39 -5.15 9.43
CA ASN A 328 -15.75 -5.38 8.94
C ASN A 328 -16.52 -4.05 8.91
N ASP A 329 -16.12 -3.17 8.00
CA ASP A 329 -16.66 -1.81 7.91
C ASP A 329 -17.91 -1.68 7.04
N GLU A 330 -18.49 -2.81 6.60
CA GLU A 330 -19.79 -2.87 5.95
C GLU A 330 -20.91 -2.98 7.00
N GLU A 331 -22.09 -2.41 6.73
CA GLU A 331 -23.17 -2.31 7.72
C GLU A 331 -23.77 -3.67 8.11
N THR A 332 -23.73 -4.64 7.21
CA THR A 332 -24.15 -6.01 7.46
C THR A 332 -23.18 -6.71 8.41
N PRO A 333 -23.67 -7.37 9.48
CA PRO A 333 -22.79 -7.99 10.45
C PRO A 333 -22.08 -9.20 9.82
N THR A 334 -20.83 -9.39 10.26
CA THR A 334 -20.11 -10.64 10.02
C THR A 334 -20.83 -11.81 10.70
N ALA A 335 -20.85 -12.97 10.04
CA ALA A 335 -21.39 -14.20 10.62
C ALA A 335 -20.46 -14.80 11.70
N TYR A 336 -19.22 -14.32 11.79
CA TYR A 336 -18.20 -14.84 12.70
C TYR A 336 -18.28 -14.20 14.09
N SER A 337 -18.08 -15.01 15.12
CA SER A 337 -17.95 -14.57 16.51
C SER A 337 -16.65 -13.78 16.72
N GLN A 338 -16.57 -12.98 17.80
CA GLN A 338 -15.33 -12.30 18.17
C GLN A 338 -14.15 -13.28 18.30
N ASN A 339 -14.38 -14.45 18.89
CA ASN A 339 -13.34 -15.45 19.09
C ASN A 339 -12.84 -16.04 17.76
N GLU A 340 -13.76 -16.31 16.84
CA GLU A 340 -13.43 -16.81 15.49
C GLU A 340 -12.59 -15.77 14.72
N ILE A 341 -12.93 -14.48 14.82
CA ILE A 341 -12.18 -13.40 14.15
C ILE A 341 -10.79 -13.22 14.77
N VAL A 342 -10.67 -13.32 16.11
CA VAL A 342 -9.35 -13.26 16.78
C VAL A 342 -8.48 -14.45 16.38
N ALA A 343 -9.04 -15.66 16.30
CA ALA A 343 -8.29 -16.84 15.85
C ALA A 343 -7.87 -16.74 14.38
N PHE A 344 -8.76 -16.27 13.50
CA PHE A 344 -8.42 -16.01 12.10
C PHE A 344 -7.31 -14.96 11.97
N TRP A 345 -7.41 -13.88 12.74
CA TRP A 345 -6.37 -12.85 12.83
C TRP A 345 -5.03 -13.43 13.29
N ASP A 346 -5.01 -14.21 14.36
CA ASP A 346 -3.80 -14.85 14.89
C ASP A 346 -3.10 -15.68 13.81
N ALA A 347 -3.88 -16.49 13.08
CA ALA A 347 -3.37 -17.34 12.02
C ALA A 347 -2.77 -16.54 10.85
N ILE A 348 -3.50 -15.56 10.28
CA ILE A 348 -3.00 -14.83 9.11
C ILE A 348 -1.86 -13.86 9.48
N SER A 349 -1.93 -13.20 10.64
CA SER A 349 -0.93 -12.22 11.06
C SER A 349 0.42 -12.89 11.34
N GLN A 350 0.41 -14.12 11.87
CA GLN A 350 1.62 -14.90 12.13
C GLN A 350 2.36 -15.29 10.83
N THR A 351 1.71 -15.24 9.68
CA THR A 351 2.32 -15.55 8.37
C THR A 351 3.09 -14.37 7.78
N LEU A 352 2.97 -13.17 8.37
CA LEU A 352 3.67 -11.98 7.89
C LEU A 352 5.18 -12.21 7.86
N ARG A 353 5.80 -11.98 6.72
CA ARG A 353 7.25 -12.13 6.53
C ARG A 353 7.74 -11.24 5.40
N VAL A 354 9.04 -10.92 5.42
CA VAL A 354 9.69 -10.26 4.29
C VAL A 354 9.81 -11.27 3.15
N ARG A 355 9.52 -10.83 1.92
CA ARG A 355 9.68 -11.68 0.73
C ARG A 355 11.17 -12.03 0.54
N PRO A 356 11.51 -13.29 0.25
CA PRO A 356 12.88 -13.64 -0.13
C PRO A 356 13.39 -12.75 -1.27
N GLY A 357 14.58 -12.17 -1.09
CA GLY A 357 15.17 -11.25 -2.06
C GLY A 357 14.51 -9.87 -2.18
N ALA A 358 13.59 -9.50 -1.28
CA ALA A 358 12.91 -8.20 -1.31
C ALA A 358 13.84 -6.98 -1.30
N PHE A 359 15.02 -7.14 -0.71
CA PHE A 359 16.08 -6.15 -0.63
C PHE A 359 17.32 -6.72 -1.30
N ASN A 360 18.05 -5.89 -2.04
CA ASN A 360 19.37 -6.28 -2.51
C ASN A 360 20.27 -6.56 -1.30
N LEU A 361 20.81 -7.77 -1.22
CA LEU A 361 21.94 -8.07 -0.35
C LEU A 361 23.10 -7.20 -0.82
N ARG A 362 23.77 -6.54 0.14
CA ARG A 362 24.85 -5.59 -0.15
C ARG A 362 25.98 -6.22 -0.95
#